data_AF-A0A2V8DHF2-F1
#
_entry.id   AF-A0A2V8DHF2-F1
#
_cell.length_a   1.000
_cell.length_b   1.000
_cell.length_c   1.000
_cell.angle_alpha   90.00
_cell.angle_beta   90.00
_cell.angle_gamma   90.00
#
_symmetry.space_group_name_H-M   'P 1'
#
loop_
_entity.id
_entity.type
_entity.pdbx_description
1 polymer ?
#
loop_
_entity_poly.entity_id
_entity_poly.type
_entity_poly.pdbx_seq_one_letter_code
_entity_poly.pdbx_strand_id
1 'polypeptide(L)'
;LNLEYALGWRNSFQVLGFFDAGRVARRQDAGTTVGSRPEDPPWLNGVGFGIAAGGIRLDFGYKLDAVPRSLQVLLRFGRTF
;
A
#
# COMPACT_ATOMS: atom_id res chain seq x y z
N LEU A 1 -4.50 1.51 6.78
CA LEU A 1 -4.78 0.10 7.07
C LEU A 1 -4.01 -0.74 6.08
N ASN A 2 -3.39 -1.82 6.53
CA ASN A 2 -2.77 -2.84 5.68
C ASN A 2 -3.18 -4.21 6.23
N LEU A 3 -3.71 -5.06 5.36
CA LEU A 3 -4.01 -6.46 5.62
C LEU A 3 -3.07 -7.28 4.76
N GLU A 4 -2.32 -8.19 5.39
CA GLU A 4 -1.36 -9.05 4.71
C GLU A 4 -1.62 -10.50 5.09
N TYR A 5 -1.55 -11.38 4.09
CA TYR A 5 -1.60 -12.82 4.26
C TYR A 5 -0.36 -13.44 3.66
N ALA A 6 0.29 -14.35 4.40
CA ALA A 6 1.52 -14.99 3.98
C ALA A 6 1.37 -16.52 4.01
N LEU A 7 1.85 -17.16 2.96
CA LEU A 7 1.94 -18.62 2.83
C LEU A 7 3.42 -19.02 2.70
N GLY A 8 3.87 -19.94 3.55
CA GLY A 8 5.25 -20.45 3.54
C GLY A 8 5.91 -20.35 4.91
N TRP A 9 7.24 -20.52 4.93
CA TRP A 9 8.01 -20.57 6.17
C TRP A 9 8.65 -19.21 6.46
N ARG A 10 8.46 -18.75 7.70
CA ARG A 10 9.08 -17.51 8.19
C ARG A 10 10.60 -17.59 8.07
N ASN A 11 11.22 -16.51 7.60
CA ASN A 11 12.67 -16.39 7.32
C ASN A 11 13.20 -17.33 6.22
N SER A 12 12.32 -17.95 5.45
CA SER A 12 12.65 -18.76 4.28
C SER A 12 11.82 -18.26 3.10
N PHE A 13 11.33 -19.15 2.23
CA PHE A 13 10.44 -18.78 1.14
C PHE A 13 9.00 -18.52 1.60
N GLN A 14 8.44 -17.38 1.19
CA GLN A 14 7.05 -16.99 1.43
C GLN A 14 6.44 -16.34 0.19
N VAL A 15 5.17 -16.63 -0.07
CA VAL A 15 4.31 -15.88 -0.99
C VAL A 15 3.34 -15.05 -0.16
N LEU A 16 3.16 -13.79 -0.54
CA LEU A 16 2.36 -12.84 0.21
C LEU A 16 1.29 -12.24 -0.68
N GLY A 17 0.09 -12.04 -0.13
CA GLY A 17 -0.96 -11.22 -0.70
C GLY A 17 -1.28 -10.09 0.26
N PHE A 18 -1.50 -8.88 -0.26
CA PHE A 18 -1.79 -7.72 0.58
C PHE A 18 -2.89 -6.82 0.00
N PHE A 19 -3.59 -6.15 0.91
CA PHE A 19 -4.58 -5.13 0.63
C PHE A 19 -4.33 -3.92 1.53
N ASP A 20 -4.26 -2.74 0.91
CA ASP A 20 -3.94 -1.48 1.56
C ASP A 20 -5.11 -0.52 1.41
N ALA A 21 -5.44 0.22 2.46
CA ALA A 21 -6.42 1.31 2.41
C ALA A 21 -5.92 2.49 3.24
N GLY A 22 -5.86 3.67 2.64
CA GLY A 22 -5.39 4.90 3.30
C GLY A 22 -6.12 6.13 2.80
N ARG A 23 -6.02 7.22 3.56
CA ARG A 23 -6.51 8.54 3.16
C ARG A 23 -5.51 9.59 3.60
N VAL A 24 -5.35 10.65 2.81
CA VAL A 24 -4.51 11.79 3.17
C VAL A 24 -5.43 12.89 3.67
N ALA A 25 -5.35 13.22 4.97
CA ALA A 25 -6.07 14.37 5.49
C ALA A 25 -5.44 15.65 4.93
N ARG A 26 -6.24 16.52 4.30
CA ARG A 26 -5.77 17.87 3.97
C ARG A 26 -5.76 18.68 5.25
N ARG A 27 -4.63 19.31 5.57
CA ARG A 27 -4.59 20.36 6.58
C ARG A 27 -5.42 21.51 6.03
N GLN A 28 -6.55 21.83 6.66
CA GLN A 28 -7.26 23.07 6.38
C GLN A 28 -6.34 24.21 6.81
N ASP A 29 -5.66 24.83 5.86
CA ASP A 29 -5.04 26.13 6.11
C ASP A 29 -6.18 27.09 6.45
N ALA A 30 -6.17 27.58 7.69
CA ALA A 30 -7.21 28.42 8.28
C ALA A 30 -7.23 29.84 7.68
N GLY A 31 -7.38 29.97 6.36
CA GLY A 31 -7.16 31.23 5.67
C GLY A 31 -7.95 31.50 4.39
N THR A 32 -8.85 30.63 3.92
CA THR A 32 -9.64 30.98 2.73
C THR A 32 -11.10 30.57 2.84
N THR A 33 -11.93 31.57 3.07
CA THR A 33 -13.40 31.52 2.98
C THR A 33 -13.81 31.36 1.51
N VAL A 34 -14.74 30.43 1.24
CA VAL A 34 -15.94 30.54 0.37
C VAL A 34 -16.35 29.14 -0.13
N GLY A 35 -17.44 28.62 0.43
CA GLY A 35 -18.50 27.97 -0.35
C GLY A 35 -18.47 26.46 -0.63
N SER A 36 -17.38 25.73 -0.47
CA SER A 36 -17.37 24.28 -0.71
C SER A 36 -17.20 23.51 0.61
N ARG A 37 -18.19 22.67 0.94
CA ARG A 37 -18.06 21.65 1.99
C ARG A 37 -16.78 20.86 1.67
N PRO A 38 -15.84 20.67 2.60
CA PRO A 38 -14.70 19.82 2.33
C PRO A 38 -15.26 18.42 2.06
N GLU A 39 -15.25 17.98 0.81
CA GLU A 39 -15.48 16.57 0.52
C GLU A 39 -14.34 15.81 1.20
N ASP A 40 -14.70 14.81 2.01
CA ASP A 40 -13.71 13.97 2.65
C ASP A 40 -12.78 13.40 1.56
N PRO A 41 -11.44 13.52 1.72
CA PRO A 41 -10.52 13.02 0.72
C PRO A 41 -10.78 11.53 0.49
N PRO A 42 -10.84 11.08 -0.79
CA PRO A 42 -11.23 9.72 -1.11
C PRO A 42 -10.24 8.70 -0.54
N TRP A 43 -10.75 7.51 -0.24
CA TRP A 43 -9.92 6.38 0.15
C TRP A 43 -9.06 5.93 -1.04
N LEU A 44 -7.75 5.84 -0.79
CA LEU A 44 -6.79 5.23 -1.69
C LEU A 44 -6.68 3.76 -1.32
N ASN A 45 -7.07 2.88 -2.23
CA ASN A 45 -7.03 1.44 -2.04
C ASN A 45 -5.99 0.80 -2.97
N GLY A 46 -5.24 -0.17 -2.46
CA GLY A 46 -4.23 -0.91 -3.18
C GLY A 46 -4.36 -2.40 -2.94
N VAL A 47 -3.92 -3.18 -3.92
CA VAL A 47 -3.81 -4.64 -3.83
C VAL A 47 -2.51 -5.09 -4.46
N GLY A 48 -1.94 -6.17 -3.97
CA GLY A 48 -0.79 -6.76 -4.61
C GLY A 48 -0.40 -8.11 -4.04
N PHE A 49 0.68 -8.62 -4.59
CA PHE A 49 1.31 -9.84 -4.12
C PHE A 49 2.82 -9.66 -4.08
N GLY A 50 3.50 -10.50 -3.31
CA GLY A 50 4.93 -10.48 -3.19
C GLY A 50 5.52 -11.86 -2.98
N ILE A 51 6.82 -11.94 -3.17
CA ILE A 51 7.62 -13.13 -2.90
C ILE A 51 8.75 -12.70 -1.98
N ALA A 52 8.95 -13.42 -0.89
CA ALA A 52 10.03 -13.17 0.06
C ALA A 52 10.90 -14.42 0.22
N ALA A 53 12.21 -14.21 0.32
CA ALA A 53 13.20 -15.23 0.60
C ALA A 53 14.42 -14.60 1.28
N GLY A 54 14.90 -15.22 2.37
CA GLY A 54 16.19 -14.84 2.98
C GLY A 54 16.29 -13.37 3.41
N GLY A 55 15.18 -12.78 3.87
CA GLY A 55 15.15 -11.37 4.27
C GLY A 55 15.03 -10.38 3.11
N ILE A 56 14.88 -10.84 1.87
CA ILE A 56 14.56 -10.02 0.70
C ILE A 56 13.09 -10.26 0.34
N ARG A 57 12.37 -9.20 -0.06
CA ARG A 57 10.99 -9.28 -0.54
C ARG A 57 10.80 -8.43 -1.78
N LEU A 58 10.20 -9.00 -2.82
CA LEU A 58 9.79 -8.31 -4.03
C LEU A 58 8.27 -8.25 -4.08
N ASP A 59 7.71 -7.04 -4.15
CA ASP A 59 6.27 -6.78 -4.22
C ASP A 59 5.87 -6.25 -5.60
N PHE A 60 4.70 -6.68 -6.06
CA PHE A 60 3.98 -6.19 -7.23
C PHE A 60 2.61 -5.70 -6.76
N GLY A 61 2.39 -4.39 -6.82
CA GLY A 61 1.17 -3.73 -6.34
C GLY A 61 0.47 -2.91 -7.41
N TYR A 62 -0.82 -2.68 -7.22
CA TYR A 62 -1.66 -1.85 -8.08
C TYR A 62 -2.58 -0.98 -7.23
N LYS A 63 -2.98 0.17 -7.77
CA LYS A 63 -4.16 0.89 -7.27
C LYS A 63 -5.41 0.17 -7.76
N LEU A 64 -6.39 0.00 -6.86
CA LEU A 64 -7.58 -0.80 -7.12
C LEU A 64 -8.42 -0.28 -8.30
N ASP A 65 -8.43 1.03 -8.51
CA ASP A 65 -9.15 1.75 -9.56
C ASP A 65 -8.37 1.87 -10.89
N ALA A 66 -7.18 1.25 -10.96
CA ALA A 66 -6.27 1.39 -12.09
C ALA A 66 -5.47 0.11 -12.34
N VAL A 67 -6.06 -1.07 -12.13
CA VAL A 67 -5.49 -2.36 -12.55
C VAL A 67 -5.70 -2.54 -14.06
N PRO A 68 -4.68 -2.89 -14.87
CA PRO A 68 -3.27 -3.15 -14.51
C PRO A 68 -2.34 -1.93 -14.70
N ARG A 69 -2.83 -0.78 -15.18
CA ARG A 69 -2.00 0.38 -15.59
C ARG A 69 -1.15 1.02 -14.48
N SER A 70 -1.43 0.71 -13.22
CA SER A 70 -0.79 1.33 -12.05
C SER A 70 0.23 0.44 -11.33
N LEU A 71 0.84 -0.51 -12.06
CA LEU A 71 1.83 -1.41 -11.50
C LEU A 71 2.94 -0.63 -10.78
N GLN A 72 3.19 -1.01 -9.54
CA GLN A 72 4.34 -0.61 -8.75
C GLN A 72 5.12 -1.84 -8.35
N VAL A 73 6.44 -1.78 -8.53
CA VAL A 73 7.35 -2.85 -8.15
C VAL A 73 8.25 -2.32 -7.04
N LEU A 74 8.31 -3.02 -5.91
CA LEU A 74 9.09 -2.60 -4.75
C LEU A 74 9.95 -3.75 -4.24
N LEU A 75 11.25 -3.52 -4.16
CA LEU A 75 12.19 -4.40 -3.48
C LEU A 75 12.38 -3.90 -2.04
N ARG A 76 12.16 -4.77 -1.06
CA ARG A 76 12.35 -4.51 0.36
C ARG A 76 13.42 -5.43 0.93
N PHE A 77 14.25 -4.87 1.78
CA PHE A 77 15.19 -5.60 2.61
C PHE A 77 14.65 -5.66 4.03
N GLY A 78 14.71 -6.83 4.66
CA GLY A 78 14.44 -7.01 6.07
C GLY A 78 15.41 -6.17 6.90
N ARG A 79 15.02 -5.84 8.14
CA ARG A 79 15.93 -5.15 9.06
C ARG A 79 17.21 -5.97 9.22
N THR A 80 18.33 -5.35 8.89
CA THR A 80 19.65 -5.82 9.27
C THR A 80 19.95 -5.14 10.61
N PHE A 81 20.08 -5.97 11.65
CA PHE A 81 20.42 -5.64 13.06
C PHE A 81 19.49 -4.66 13.80
#